data_AF-A0A1H0T1L5-F1
#
_entry.id   AF-A0A1H0T1L5-F1
#
_cell.length_a   1.000
_cell.length_b   1.000
_cell.length_c   1.000
_cell.angle_alpha   90.00
_cell.angle_beta   90.00
_cell.angle_gamma   90.00
#
_symmetry.space_group_name_H-M   'P 1'
#
loop_
_entity.id
_entity.type
_entity.pdbx_description
1 polymer ?
#
loop_
_entity_poly.entity_id
_entity_poly.type
_entity_poly.pdbx_seq_one_letter_code
_entity_poly.pdbx_strand_id
1 'polypeptide(L)'
;MGTPAEDQAVRQYRFLLRTAPLDALQAAHHEALDRLDEAQRARVLDAVRDGLVAGQRLTAGNTAAIARLVSIGERRDPRAFLDACDPIVLRALADAVNSADAAFGLFAGYAAWDGSDPAGRDPGVDHGGKPGRSLDDDPAAEVKAFANSHALSAGPWAGGSGF
;
A
#
# COMPACT_ATOMS: atom_id res chain seq x y z
N MET A 1 7.73 -15.39 27.73
CA MET A 1 8.23 -14.03 27.44
C MET A 1 7.23 -13.40 26.50
N GLY A 2 6.57 -12.31 26.91
CA GLY A 2 5.65 -11.60 26.02
C GLY A 2 6.43 -10.96 24.88
N THR A 3 5.92 -11.06 23.65
CA THR A 3 6.42 -10.27 22.52
C THR A 3 6.47 -8.80 22.92
N PRO A 4 7.56 -8.06 22.61
CA PRO A 4 7.60 -6.63 22.89
C PRO A 4 6.36 -5.97 22.26
N ALA A 5 5.70 -5.11 23.05
CA ALA A 5 4.54 -4.38 22.55
C ALA A 5 4.96 -3.54 21.35
N GLU A 6 4.16 -3.59 20.29
CA GLU A 6 4.37 -2.78 19.09
C GLU A 6 4.41 -1.29 19.46
N ASP A 7 5.30 -0.56 18.80
CA ASP A 7 5.39 0.87 18.92
C ASP A 7 4.10 1.57 18.47
N GLN A 8 3.51 2.40 19.34
CA GLN A 8 2.18 2.98 19.13
C GLN A 8 2.10 3.90 17.91
N ALA A 9 3.12 4.72 17.64
CA ALA A 9 3.10 5.60 16.48
C ALA A 9 3.23 4.83 15.17
N VAL A 10 4.07 3.79 15.14
CA VAL A 10 4.18 2.91 13.98
C VAL A 10 2.85 2.20 13.73
N ARG A 11 2.18 1.73 14.79
CA ARG A 11 0.83 1.13 14.67
C ARG A 11 -0.19 2.12 14.09
N GLN A 12 -0.21 3.36 14.57
CA GLN A 12 -1.09 4.41 14.04
C GLN A 12 -0.80 4.73 12.57
N TYR A 13 0.47 4.81 12.21
CA TYR A 13 0.89 5.07 10.84
C TYR A 13 0.47 3.92 9.91
N ARG A 14 0.65 2.66 10.34
CA ARG A 14 0.15 1.49 9.62
C ARG A 14 -1.36 1.57 9.37
N PHE A 15 -2.13 1.98 10.37
CA PHE A 15 -3.56 2.20 10.17
C PHE A 15 -3.83 3.21 9.05
N LEU A 16 -3.19 4.38 9.08
CA LEU A 16 -3.34 5.40 8.03
C LEU A 16 -2.98 4.88 6.64
N LEU A 17 -1.88 4.12 6.52
CA LEU A 17 -1.49 3.49 5.25
C LEU A 17 -2.59 2.59 4.67
N ARG A 18 -3.39 1.94 5.53
CA ARG A 18 -4.49 1.07 5.12
C ARG A 18 -5.78 1.83 4.83
N THR A 19 -6.15 2.77 5.69
CA THR A 19 -7.53 3.29 5.74
C THR A 19 -7.70 4.71 5.22
N ALA A 20 -6.64 5.53 5.21
CA ALA A 20 -6.74 6.91 4.76
C ALA A 20 -7.10 7.00 3.26
N PRO A 21 -7.77 8.07 2.80
CA PRO A 21 -7.78 8.42 1.38
C PRO A 21 -6.36 8.64 0.85
N LEU A 22 -6.10 8.28 -0.42
CA LEU A 22 -4.75 8.33 -0.98
C LEU A 22 -4.19 9.76 -1.04
N ASP A 23 -5.01 10.73 -1.41
CA ASP A 23 -4.68 12.15 -1.47
C ASP A 23 -4.36 12.72 -0.07
N ALA A 24 -5.18 12.40 0.94
CA ALA A 24 -4.94 12.82 2.31
C ALA A 24 -3.65 12.19 2.89
N LEU A 25 -3.41 10.91 2.58
CA LEU A 25 -2.17 10.22 2.97
C LEU A 25 -0.94 10.84 2.31
N GLN A 26 -1.02 11.20 1.04
CA GLN A 26 0.07 11.88 0.33
C GLN A 26 0.35 13.26 0.94
N ALA A 27 -0.69 14.04 1.25
CA ALA A 27 -0.53 15.32 1.93
C ALA A 27 0.13 15.16 3.31
N ALA A 28 -0.30 14.19 4.11
CA ALA A 28 0.29 13.93 5.42
C ALA A 28 1.76 13.52 5.33
N HIS A 29 2.15 12.69 4.36
CA HIS A 29 3.56 12.37 4.11
C HIS A 29 4.37 13.59 3.69
N HIS A 30 3.82 14.44 2.84
CA HIS A 30 4.52 15.65 2.38
C HIS A 30 4.81 16.59 3.55
N GLU A 31 3.80 16.89 4.37
CA GLU A 31 3.96 17.68 5.59
C GLU A 31 4.96 17.06 6.57
N ALA A 32 4.91 15.74 6.74
CA ALA A 32 5.83 15.02 7.62
C ALA A 32 7.28 15.14 7.13
N LEU A 33 7.53 14.93 5.84
CA LEU A 33 8.86 15.01 5.23
C LEU A 33 9.46 16.42 5.33
N ASP A 34 8.64 17.46 5.22
CA ASP A 34 9.09 18.85 5.40
C ASP A 34 9.55 19.14 6.84
N ARG A 35 9.04 18.40 7.83
CA ARG A 35 9.42 18.52 9.26
C ARG A 35 10.64 17.69 9.63
N LEU A 36 10.97 16.66 8.86
CA LEU A 36 12.18 15.86 9.08
C LEU A 36 13.44 16.66 8.74
N ASP A 37 14.56 16.30 9.35
CA ASP A 37 15.85 16.83 8.92
C ASP A 37 16.31 16.18 7.59
N GLU A 38 17.34 16.77 6.96
CA GLU A 38 17.84 16.30 5.67
C GLU A 38 18.40 14.86 5.73
N ALA A 39 19.02 14.48 6.85
CA ALA A 39 19.58 13.14 7.02
C ALA A 39 18.47 12.08 7.14
N GLN A 40 17.40 12.38 7.88
CA GLN A 40 16.20 11.55 7.98
C GLN A 40 15.50 11.43 6.62
N ARG A 41 15.33 12.54 5.88
CA ARG A 41 14.77 12.50 4.53
C ARG A 41 15.59 11.64 3.57
N ALA A 42 16.92 11.72 3.64
CA ALA A 42 17.80 10.88 2.84
C ALA A 42 17.58 9.38 3.14
N ARG A 43 17.43 9.01 4.42
CA ARG A 43 17.12 7.63 4.81
C ARG A 43 15.74 7.16 4.37
N VAL A 44 14.73 8.04 4.40
CA VAL A 44 13.41 7.71 3.83
C VAL A 44 13.52 7.49 2.32
N LEU A 45 14.28 8.31 1.61
CA LEU A 45 14.50 8.16 0.18
C LEU A 45 15.24 6.85 -0.16
N ASP A 46 16.23 6.46 0.65
CA ASP A 46 16.92 5.18 0.48
C ASP A 46 15.93 4.01 0.67
N ALA A 47 15.10 4.04 1.70
CA ALA A 47 14.04 3.05 1.90
C ALA A 47 13.02 2.99 0.74
N VAL A 48 12.68 4.13 0.13
CA VAL A 48 11.83 4.17 -1.07
C VAL A 48 12.52 3.51 -2.27
N ARG A 49 13.83 3.70 -2.43
CA ARG A 49 14.58 3.06 -3.52
C ARG A 49 14.67 1.55 -3.32
N ASP A 50 14.91 1.12 -2.10
CA ASP A 50 15.09 -0.28 -1.73
C ASP A 50 13.76 -1.05 -1.76
N GLY A 51 12.72 -0.52 -1.10
CA GLY A 51 11.43 -1.19 -0.94
C GLY A 51 10.51 -1.07 -2.16
N LEU A 52 10.58 0.04 -2.91
CA LEU A 52 9.61 0.33 -3.99
C LEU A 52 10.24 0.31 -5.40
N VAL A 53 11.55 0.02 -5.50
CA VAL A 53 12.31 -0.08 -6.76
C VAL A 53 12.11 1.15 -7.66
N ALA A 54 12.18 2.34 -7.06
CA ALA A 54 11.98 3.59 -7.76
C ALA A 54 13.21 3.98 -8.58
N GLY A 55 13.15 3.83 -9.92
CA GLY A 55 14.24 4.19 -10.84
C GLY A 55 14.43 5.70 -11.10
N GLN A 56 13.74 6.58 -10.37
CA GLN A 56 13.82 8.03 -10.56
C GLN A 56 15.04 8.64 -9.84
N ARG A 57 15.67 9.63 -10.48
CA ARG A 57 16.74 10.44 -9.88
C ARG A 57 16.15 11.48 -8.92
N LEU A 58 15.76 11.03 -7.74
CA LEU A 58 15.28 11.90 -6.67
C LEU A 58 16.41 12.27 -5.70
N THR A 59 16.27 13.45 -5.09
CA THR A 59 17.05 13.90 -3.94
C THR A 59 16.15 13.98 -2.71
N ALA A 60 16.75 14.05 -1.52
CA ALA A 60 16.01 14.13 -0.26
C ALA A 60 15.08 15.36 -0.19
N GLY A 61 15.40 16.45 -0.90
CA GLY A 61 14.55 17.64 -1.01
C GLY A 61 13.31 17.48 -1.91
N ASN A 62 13.13 16.37 -2.63
CA ASN A 62 11.94 16.13 -3.46
C ASN A 62 10.76 15.57 -2.63
N THR A 63 10.41 16.22 -1.52
CA THR A 63 9.46 15.70 -0.51
C THR A 63 8.10 15.32 -1.10
N ALA A 64 7.53 16.14 -1.98
CA ALA A 64 6.26 15.82 -2.66
C ALA A 64 6.32 14.55 -3.53
N ALA A 65 7.43 14.33 -4.23
CA ALA A 65 7.62 13.14 -5.05
C ALA A 65 7.81 11.88 -4.19
N ILE A 66 8.59 12.01 -3.11
CA ILE A 66 8.80 10.93 -2.13
C ILE A 66 7.46 10.55 -1.47
N ALA A 67 6.67 11.54 -1.01
CA ALA A 67 5.36 11.32 -0.41
C ALA A 67 4.41 10.54 -1.32
N ARG A 68 4.37 10.92 -2.60
CA ARG A 68 3.60 10.22 -3.62
C ARG A 68 4.07 8.78 -3.81
N LEU A 69 5.38 8.56 -3.90
CA LEU A 69 5.94 7.22 -4.09
C LEU A 69 5.65 6.31 -2.90
N VAL A 70 5.89 6.76 -1.67
CA VAL A 70 5.56 5.99 -0.45
C VAL A 70 4.08 5.60 -0.46
N SER A 71 3.19 6.58 -0.69
CA SER A 71 1.75 6.35 -0.63
C SER A 71 1.25 5.39 -1.72
N ILE A 72 1.73 5.51 -2.96
CA ILE A 72 1.33 4.59 -4.05
C ILE A 72 2.00 3.21 -3.85
N GLY A 73 3.24 3.19 -3.40
CA GLY A 73 4.01 1.99 -3.12
C GLY A 73 3.31 1.10 -2.11
N GLU A 74 2.97 1.66 -0.94
CA GLU A 74 2.29 0.93 0.15
C GLU A 74 0.87 0.47 -0.18
N ARG A 75 0.22 1.10 -1.17
CA ARG A 75 -1.05 0.64 -1.74
C ARG A 75 -0.87 -0.58 -2.64
N ARG A 76 0.21 -0.59 -3.42
CA ARG A 76 0.51 -1.64 -4.38
C ARG A 76 1.12 -2.86 -3.72
N ASP A 77 2.05 -2.64 -2.81
CA ASP A 77 2.79 -3.67 -2.10
C ASP A 77 2.84 -3.30 -0.60
N PRO A 78 1.84 -3.77 0.16
CA PRO A 78 1.77 -3.54 1.59
C PRO A 78 3.06 -3.92 2.31
N ARG A 79 3.53 -3.04 3.20
CA ARG A 79 4.73 -3.19 4.02
C ARG A 79 6.07 -3.06 3.30
N ALA A 80 6.12 -3.03 1.97
CA ALA A 80 7.39 -2.97 1.26
C ALA A 80 8.27 -1.79 1.68
N PHE A 81 7.69 -0.61 1.91
CA PHE A 81 8.42 0.54 2.44
C PHE A 81 8.68 0.40 3.94
N LEU A 82 7.70 -0.08 4.72
CA LEU A 82 7.86 -0.27 6.16
C LEU A 82 9.01 -1.22 6.51
N ASP A 83 9.16 -2.31 5.77
CA ASP A 83 10.17 -3.34 6.01
C ASP A 83 11.56 -2.90 5.52
N ALA A 84 11.63 -2.00 4.52
CA ALA A 84 12.89 -1.42 4.03
C ALA A 84 13.37 -0.22 4.87
N CYS A 85 12.47 0.44 5.60
CA CYS A 85 12.80 1.65 6.35
C CYS A 85 13.50 1.33 7.68
N ASP A 86 14.60 2.03 7.96
CA ASP A 86 15.28 1.92 9.25
C ASP A 86 14.29 2.20 10.41
N PRO A 87 14.25 1.37 11.48
CA PRO A 87 13.25 1.50 12.53
C PRO A 87 13.22 2.86 13.25
N ILE A 88 14.39 3.51 13.40
CA ILE A 88 14.48 4.82 14.05
C ILE A 88 13.87 5.90 13.14
N VAL A 89 14.19 5.83 11.86
CA VAL A 89 13.66 6.76 10.84
C VAL A 89 12.17 6.52 10.62
N LEU A 90 11.73 5.25 10.60
CA LEU A 90 10.33 4.86 10.49
C LEU A 90 9.51 5.42 11.66
N ARG A 91 10.01 5.30 12.90
CA ARG A 91 9.35 5.88 14.07
C ARG A 91 9.23 7.40 13.95
N ALA A 92 10.29 8.09 13.53
CA ALA A 92 10.28 9.55 13.36
C ALA A 92 9.29 9.99 12.26
N LEU A 93 9.26 9.29 11.12
CA LEU A 93 8.30 9.54 10.06
C LEU A 93 6.87 9.28 10.53
N ALA A 94 6.63 8.17 11.25
CA ALA A 94 5.33 7.83 11.79
C ALA A 94 4.81 8.90 12.74
N ASP A 95 5.64 9.34 13.69
CA ASP A 95 5.29 10.46 14.60
C ASP A 95 4.94 11.74 13.81
N ALA A 96 5.73 12.06 12.78
CA ALA A 96 5.51 13.25 11.95
C ALA A 96 4.22 13.17 11.11
N VAL A 97 3.92 12.01 10.53
CA VAL A 97 2.68 11.76 9.76
C VAL A 97 1.45 11.77 10.67
N ASN A 98 1.51 11.10 11.83
CA ASN A 98 0.41 11.08 12.79
C ASN A 98 0.06 12.49 13.32
N SER A 99 1.06 13.39 13.34
CA SER A 99 0.91 14.79 13.76
C SER A 99 0.67 15.76 12.59
N ALA A 100 0.49 15.28 11.36
CA ALA A 100 0.22 16.13 10.19
C ALA A 100 -1.21 16.69 10.25
N ASP A 101 -1.42 17.91 9.77
CA ASP A 101 -2.76 18.51 9.74
C ASP A 101 -3.66 17.71 8.80
N ALA A 102 -3.10 17.24 7.67
CA ALA A 102 -3.77 16.34 6.75
C ALA A 102 -4.18 14.98 7.37
N ALA A 103 -3.60 14.57 8.50
CA ALA A 103 -3.99 13.34 9.20
C ALA A 103 -5.19 13.54 10.15
N PHE A 104 -5.61 14.79 10.37
CA PHE A 104 -6.73 15.09 11.25
C PHE A 104 -8.03 14.43 10.75
N GLY A 105 -8.74 13.76 11.66
CA GLY A 105 -9.97 13.03 11.34
C GLY A 105 -9.78 11.69 10.64
N LEU A 106 -8.56 11.32 10.21
CA LEU A 106 -8.31 10.06 9.52
C LEU A 106 -8.26 8.84 10.46
N PHE A 107 -8.21 9.04 11.78
CA PHE A 107 -8.18 7.97 12.79
C PHE A 107 -9.55 7.40 13.17
N ALA A 108 -10.61 7.76 12.43
CA ALA A 108 -11.94 7.17 12.64
C ALA A 108 -11.89 5.64 12.49
N GLY A 109 -12.30 4.91 13.53
CA GLY A 109 -12.27 3.44 13.54
C GLY A 109 -10.96 2.81 14.02
N TYR A 110 -9.92 3.59 14.36
CA TYR A 110 -8.63 3.05 14.83
C TYR A 110 -8.77 2.13 16.06
N ALA A 111 -9.64 2.49 17.02
CA ALA A 111 -9.85 1.70 18.24
C ALA A 111 -10.43 0.29 17.99
N ALA A 112 -11.11 0.09 16.85
CA ALA A 112 -11.68 -1.20 16.46
C ALA A 112 -10.75 -1.98 15.51
N TRP A 113 -9.65 -1.39 15.06
CA TRP A 113 -8.73 -2.03 14.12
C TRP A 113 -7.85 -3.08 14.82
N ASP A 114 -7.88 -4.30 14.29
CA ASP A 114 -7.16 -5.45 14.85
C ASP A 114 -5.62 -5.32 14.72
N GLY A 115 -5.14 -4.43 13.86
CA GLY A 115 -3.71 -4.22 13.62
C GLY A 115 -3.11 -5.19 12.60
N SER A 116 -3.92 -5.91 11.85
CA SER A 116 -3.45 -6.80 10.78
C SER A 116 -3.04 -6.01 9.54
N ASP A 117 -1.88 -6.34 8.97
CA ASP A 117 -1.53 -5.94 7.60
C ASP A 117 -1.87 -7.09 6.65
N PRO A 118 -2.35 -6.80 5.43
CA PRO A 118 -2.35 -7.80 4.36
C PRO A 118 -0.91 -8.26 4.11
N ALA A 119 -0.73 -9.53 3.77
CA ALA A 119 0.58 -10.05 3.39
C ALA A 119 1.14 -9.21 2.22
N GLY A 120 2.39 -8.79 2.34
CA GLY A 120 3.13 -8.19 1.23
C GLY A 120 3.18 -9.15 0.05
N ARG A 121 3.43 -8.62 -1.15
CA ARG A 121 3.57 -9.47 -2.33
C ARG A 121 4.79 -10.36 -2.13
N ASP A 122 4.61 -11.67 -2.23
CA ASP A 122 5.75 -12.59 -2.31
C ASP A 122 6.62 -12.11 -3.49
N PRO A 123 7.90 -11.75 -3.28
CA PRO A 123 8.81 -11.48 -4.37
C PRO A 123 8.99 -12.80 -5.10
N GLY A 124 8.07 -13.09 -6.02
CA GLY A 124 7.96 -14.35 -6.71
C GLY A 124 9.35 -14.74 -7.16
N VAL A 125 9.82 -15.90 -6.67
CA VAL A 125 11.07 -16.51 -7.11
C VAL A 125 11.08 -16.38 -8.62
N ASP A 126 12.05 -15.64 -9.15
CA ASP A 126 12.30 -15.61 -10.58
C ASP A 126 12.66 -17.05 -10.96
N HIS A 127 11.63 -17.82 -11.32
CA HIS A 127 11.79 -19.07 -12.03
C HIS A 127 12.24 -18.67 -13.41
N GLY A 128 13.52 -18.25 -13.50
CA GLY A 128 14.18 -17.79 -14.70
C GLY A 128 13.79 -18.74 -15.81
N GLY A 129 12.85 -18.29 -16.62
CA GLY A 129 12.16 -19.12 -17.59
C GLY A 129 13.22 -19.61 -18.54
N LYS A 130 13.70 -20.85 -18.36
CA LYS A 130 14.40 -21.52 -19.44
C LYS A 130 13.40 -21.57 -20.58
N PRO A 131 13.72 -21.07 -21.79
CA PRO A 131 12.88 -21.30 -22.94
C PRO A 131 13.00 -22.79 -23.29
N GLY A 132 12.25 -23.62 -22.59
CA GLY A 132 11.91 -24.96 -23.01
C GLY A 132 11.01 -24.81 -24.22
N ARG A 133 11.62 -24.77 -25.41
CA ARG A 133 10.94 -24.94 -26.67
C ARG A 133 10.34 -26.35 -26.68
N SER A 134 9.15 -26.50 -26.13
CA SER A 134 8.25 -27.57 -26.49
C SER A 134 7.56 -27.14 -27.78
N LEU A 135 8.10 -27.62 -28.90
CA LEU A 135 7.25 -27.93 -30.05
C LEU A 135 6.18 -28.91 -29.53
N ASP A 136 4.95 -28.75 -30.01
CA ASP A 136 3.72 -29.44 -29.61
C ASP A 136 2.88 -28.68 -28.57
N ASP A 137 2.15 -27.66 -29.04
CA ASP A 137 0.76 -27.51 -28.62
C ASP A 137 -0.08 -26.79 -29.70
N ASP A 138 -1.26 -27.36 -29.89
CA ASP A 138 -2.19 -27.25 -31.02
C ASP A 138 -3.01 -25.93 -30.95
N PRO A 139 -3.10 -25.11 -32.02
CA PRO A 139 -3.80 -23.82 -32.00
C PRO A 139 -5.34 -23.90 -31.97
N ALA A 140 -5.94 -25.04 -31.61
CA ALA A 140 -7.40 -25.26 -31.68
C ALA A 140 -8.15 -25.17 -30.33
N ALA A 141 -7.51 -24.79 -29.22
CA ALA A 141 -8.15 -24.73 -27.89
C ALA A 141 -8.68 -23.35 -27.46
N GLU A 142 -8.63 -22.35 -28.34
CA GLU A 142 -8.91 -20.95 -28.00
C GLU A 142 -10.31 -20.47 -28.45
N VAL A 143 -11.42 -21.14 -28.03
CA VAL A 143 -12.80 -20.64 -28.32
C VAL A 143 -13.84 -20.86 -27.19
N LYS A 144 -13.53 -21.35 -25.98
CA LYS A 144 -14.60 -21.72 -25.01
C LYS A 144 -14.53 -21.21 -23.56
N ALA A 145 -13.96 -20.03 -23.31
CA ALA A 145 -13.90 -19.48 -21.95
C ALA A 145 -14.46 -18.05 -21.75
N PHE A 146 -15.28 -17.52 -22.67
CA PHE A 146 -15.86 -16.17 -22.54
C PHE A 146 -17.40 -16.13 -22.33
N ALA A 147 -18.00 -17.17 -21.75
CA ALA A 147 -19.47 -17.28 -21.70
C ALA A 147 -20.10 -17.63 -20.34
N ASN A 148 -19.43 -17.44 -19.20
CA ASN A 148 -20.06 -17.82 -17.92
C ASN A 148 -19.69 -16.94 -16.72
N SER A 149 -20.24 -15.72 -16.66
CA SER A 149 -20.51 -15.00 -15.39
C SER A 149 -21.33 -13.72 -15.61
N HIS A 150 -22.51 -13.83 -16.22
CA HIS A 150 -23.51 -12.75 -16.19
C HIS A 150 -24.92 -13.35 -16.16
N ALA A 151 -25.34 -13.81 -14.98
CA ALA A 151 -26.74 -14.04 -14.63
C ALA A 151 -26.84 -14.25 -13.12
N LEU A 152 -27.99 -13.89 -12.52
CA LEU A 152 -28.35 -13.92 -11.09
C LEU A 152 -27.94 -12.61 -10.37
N SER A 153 -28.76 -11.57 -10.29
CA SER A 153 -30.10 -11.60 -9.68
C SER A 153 -31.01 -10.51 -10.26
N ALA A 154 -32.08 -10.93 -10.95
CA ALA A 154 -33.27 -10.12 -11.18
C ALA A 154 -34.37 -10.65 -10.25
N GLY A 155 -34.80 -9.83 -9.29
CA GLY A 155 -35.92 -10.15 -8.41
C GLY A 155 -37.27 -9.98 -9.13
N PRO A 156 -38.28 -10.83 -8.85
CA PRO A 156 -39.57 -10.77 -9.52
C PRO A 156 -40.48 -9.70 -8.92
N TRP A 157 -41.12 -8.95 -9.81
CA TRP A 157 -42.19 -8.01 -9.54
C TRP A 157 -43.50 -8.78 -9.31
N ALA A 158 -44.14 -8.58 -8.17
CA ALA A 158 -45.57 -8.80 -7.96
C ALA A 158 -46.16 -7.38 -7.75
N GLY A 159 -47.15 -6.89 -8.49
CA GLY A 159 -48.38 -7.55 -8.87
C GLY A 159 -49.47 -7.06 -7.92
N GLY A 160 -50.09 -5.91 -8.23
CA GLY A 160 -51.18 -5.34 -7.42
C GLY A 160 -51.94 -4.24 -8.14
N SER A 161 -53.11 -4.57 -8.67
CA SER A 161 -54.14 -3.66 -9.16
C SER A 161 -55.52 -4.18 -8.75
N GLY A 162 -56.41 -3.27 -8.34
CA GLY A 162 -57.81 -3.50 -7.96
C GLY A 162 -58.06 -3.06 -6.51
N PHE A 163 -59.04 -2.23 -6.15
CA PHE A 163 -60.23 -1.68 -6.82
C PHE A 163 -60.50 -0.27 -6.30
#